data_AF-A0A4Q3WG46-F1
#
_entry.id   AF-A0A4Q3WG46-F1
#
_cell.length_a   1.000
_cell.length_b   1.000
_cell.length_c   1.000
_cell.angle_alpha   90.00
_cell.angle_beta   90.00
_cell.angle_gamma   90.00
#
_symmetry.space_group_name_H-M   'P 1'
#
loop_
_entity.id
_entity.type
_entity.pdbx_description
1 polymer ?
#
loop_
_entity_poly.entity_id
_entity_poly.type
_entity_poly.pdbx_seq_one_letter_code
_entity_poly.pdbx_strand_id
1 'polypeptide(L)'
;MRSERTHPDEIFKALTVSSVRQQKRDNLKILHELCRVQHNGGKDFSIATIGKLWELAGGISARALYNAPSEDYRTLIKAWESFSGPLQLKPNRPSTNKYQFLERIDDAAVRALVQGIIIERDKMRAELNLLKSGICIELDRRPVNPSRSNSDSVDQSRASSLALSESEREALGRSISPAFLRDEGWTEGRNGEVYTDKGRRLFEAGFVQAIKKILDGSTRPD
;
A
#
# COMPACT_ATOMS: atom_id res chain seq x y z
N MET A 1 -8.87 -41.15 -10.87
CA MET A 1 -8.87 -42.08 -9.71
C MET A 1 -10.09 -41.77 -8.87
N ARG A 2 -11.03 -42.71 -8.73
CA ARG A 2 -12.21 -42.54 -7.87
C ARG A 2 -11.73 -42.71 -6.43
N SER A 3 -11.55 -41.62 -5.69
CA SER A 3 -11.33 -41.72 -4.24
C SER A 3 -12.51 -42.48 -3.65
N GLU A 4 -12.21 -43.57 -2.96
CA GLU A 4 -13.18 -44.34 -2.21
C GLU A 4 -13.94 -43.38 -1.30
N ARG A 5 -15.27 -43.35 -1.42
CA ARG A 5 -16.14 -42.52 -0.58
C ARG A 5 -16.25 -43.17 0.79
N THR A 6 -15.16 -43.19 1.54
CA THR A 6 -15.18 -43.68 2.93
C THR A 6 -16.06 -42.72 3.74
N HIS A 7 -17.05 -43.28 4.43
CA HIS A 7 -18.00 -42.46 5.18
C HIS A 7 -17.29 -41.84 6.40
N PRO A 8 -17.44 -40.52 6.67
CA PRO A 8 -16.74 -39.87 7.78
C PRO A 8 -16.98 -40.52 9.15
N ASP A 9 -18.14 -41.15 9.34
CA ASP A 9 -18.48 -41.86 10.59
C ASP A 9 -17.63 -43.12 10.83
N GLU A 10 -17.18 -43.80 9.77
CA GLU A 10 -16.31 -44.98 9.90
C GLU A 10 -14.92 -44.56 10.36
N ILE A 11 -14.42 -43.45 9.82
CA ILE A 11 -13.14 -42.84 10.21
C ILE A 11 -13.22 -42.32 11.64
N PHE A 12 -14.34 -41.68 12.03
CA PHE A 12 -14.58 -41.27 13.42
C PHE A 12 -14.51 -42.48 14.38
N LYS A 13 -15.20 -43.58 14.06
CA LYS A 13 -15.16 -44.80 14.88
C LYS A 13 -13.74 -45.36 14.98
N ALA A 14 -13.02 -45.47 13.88
CA ALA A 14 -11.63 -45.96 13.88
C ALA A 14 -10.70 -45.09 14.75
N LEU A 15 -10.82 -43.76 14.66
CA LEU A 15 -10.02 -42.82 15.45
C LEU A 15 -10.37 -42.88 16.94
N THR A 16 -11.65 -43.05 17.29
CA THR A 16 -12.04 -43.19 18.71
C THR A 16 -11.52 -44.47 19.35
N VAL A 17 -11.46 -45.58 18.60
CA VAL A 17 -10.91 -46.86 19.06
C VAL A 17 -9.38 -46.80 19.20
N SER A 18 -8.69 -46.14 18.27
CA SER A 18 -7.23 -45.95 18.32
C SER A 18 -6.79 -44.98 19.44
N SER A 19 -7.65 -44.05 19.83
CA SER A 19 -7.31 -43.03 20.82
C SER A 19 -7.39 -43.54 22.28
N VAL A 20 -6.24 -43.55 22.96
CA VAL A 20 -6.13 -43.93 24.39
C VAL A 20 -6.56 -42.80 25.34
N ARG A 21 -6.45 -41.53 24.91
CA ARG A 21 -6.68 -40.35 25.77
C ARG A 21 -8.14 -39.90 25.74
N GLN A 22 -8.77 -39.77 26.91
CA GLN A 22 -10.16 -39.32 27.06
C GLN A 22 -10.41 -37.95 26.42
N GLN A 23 -9.55 -36.97 26.69
CA GLN A 23 -9.65 -35.62 26.11
C GLN A 23 -9.68 -35.62 24.58
N LYS A 24 -8.94 -36.53 23.94
CA LYS A 24 -8.89 -36.66 22.48
C LYS A 24 -10.22 -37.20 21.93
N ARG A 25 -10.85 -38.14 22.63
CA ARG A 25 -12.17 -38.68 22.28
C ARG A 25 -13.26 -37.61 22.36
N ASP A 26 -13.23 -36.81 23.41
CA ASP A 26 -14.23 -35.75 23.61
C ASP A 26 -14.08 -34.64 22.56
N ASN A 27 -12.84 -34.26 22.24
CA ASN A 27 -12.55 -33.31 21.17
C ASN A 27 -12.92 -33.85 19.77
N LEU A 28 -12.72 -35.15 19.51
CA LEU A 28 -13.15 -35.78 18.25
C LEU A 28 -14.67 -35.76 18.10
N LYS A 29 -15.43 -35.97 19.19
CA LYS A 29 -16.91 -35.90 19.18
C LYS A 29 -17.39 -34.50 18.82
N ILE A 30 -16.82 -33.48 19.46
CA ILE A 30 -17.15 -32.07 19.18
C ILE A 30 -16.86 -31.74 17.70
N LEU A 31 -15.69 -32.17 17.20
CA LEU A 31 -15.31 -31.94 15.80
C LEU A 31 -16.21 -32.68 14.81
N HIS A 32 -16.62 -33.92 15.13
CA HIS A 32 -17.51 -34.71 14.29
C HIS A 32 -18.89 -34.07 14.17
N GLU A 33 -19.49 -33.64 15.28
CA GLU A 33 -20.79 -32.95 15.26
C GLU A 33 -20.69 -31.58 14.58
N LEU A 34 -19.59 -30.84 14.77
CA LEU A 34 -19.35 -29.59 14.08
C LEU A 34 -19.31 -29.78 12.56
N CYS A 35 -18.57 -30.79 12.08
CA CYS A 35 -18.50 -31.12 10.66
C CYS A 35 -19.86 -31.57 10.10
N ARG A 36 -20.67 -32.28 10.90
CA ARG A 36 -22.03 -32.68 10.52
C ARG A 36 -22.96 -31.48 10.38
N VAL A 37 -22.93 -30.54 11.32
CA VAL A 37 -23.70 -29.28 11.22
C VAL A 37 -23.23 -28.46 10.02
N GLN A 38 -21.92 -28.36 9.81
CA GLN A 38 -21.35 -27.65 8.67
C GLN A 38 -21.82 -28.29 7.35
N HIS A 39 -21.82 -29.62 7.23
CA HIS A 39 -22.28 -30.33 6.03
C HIS A 39 -23.72 -29.97 5.62
N ASN A 40 -24.59 -29.75 6.61
CA ASN A 40 -25.98 -29.37 6.37
C ASN A 40 -26.13 -27.89 5.95
N GLY A 41 -25.22 -27.02 6.39
CA GLY A 41 -25.27 -25.57 6.12
C GLY A 41 -24.38 -25.08 4.97
N GLY A 42 -23.33 -25.82 4.62
CA GLY A 42 -22.33 -25.45 3.62
C GLY A 42 -21.33 -26.58 3.32
N LYS A 43 -20.49 -26.39 2.30
CA LYS A 43 -19.51 -27.41 1.87
C LYS A 43 -18.05 -26.99 2.10
N ASP A 44 -17.83 -25.96 2.93
CA ASP A 44 -16.51 -25.40 3.18
C ASP A 44 -15.85 -26.13 4.35
N PHE A 45 -15.10 -27.19 4.04
CA PHE A 45 -14.37 -28.02 4.99
C PHE A 45 -12.87 -27.69 5.09
N SER A 46 -12.46 -26.48 4.65
CA SER A 46 -11.08 -26.03 4.80
C SER A 46 -10.67 -26.03 6.27
N ILE A 47 -9.45 -26.48 6.56
CA ILE A 47 -8.87 -26.52 7.92
C ILE A 47 -8.98 -25.15 8.61
N ALA A 48 -8.82 -24.06 7.85
CA ALA A 48 -8.93 -22.70 8.40
C ALA A 48 -10.37 -22.34 8.82
N THR A 49 -11.37 -22.76 8.04
CA THR A 49 -12.79 -22.49 8.33
C THR A 49 -13.26 -23.34 9.50
N ILE A 50 -12.99 -24.65 9.44
CA ILE A 50 -13.35 -25.58 10.52
C ILE A 50 -12.61 -25.23 11.81
N GLY A 51 -11.33 -24.84 11.74
CA GLY A 51 -10.57 -24.43 12.92
C GLY A 51 -11.19 -23.24 13.65
N LYS A 52 -11.66 -22.22 12.92
CA LYS A 52 -12.36 -21.07 13.51
C LYS A 52 -13.69 -21.47 14.15
N LEU A 53 -14.48 -22.29 13.45
CA LEU A 53 -15.75 -22.78 13.95
C LEU A 53 -15.56 -23.66 15.20
N TRP A 54 -14.48 -24.44 15.24
CA TRP A 54 -14.16 -25.32 16.36
C TRP A 54 -13.70 -24.55 17.59
N GLU A 55 -12.90 -23.51 17.41
CA GLU A 55 -12.49 -22.60 18.48
C GLU A 55 -13.70 -21.87 19.09
N LEU A 56 -14.66 -21.44 18.26
CA LEU A 56 -15.93 -20.86 18.73
C LEU A 56 -16.82 -21.87 19.48
N ALA A 57 -16.76 -23.15 19.11
CA ALA A 57 -17.50 -24.23 19.77
C ALA A 57 -16.83 -24.72 21.08
N GLY A 58 -15.77 -24.04 21.55
CA GLY A 58 -15.05 -24.43 22.78
C GLY A 58 -14.06 -25.58 22.59
N GLY A 59 -13.67 -25.86 21.35
CA GLY A 59 -12.64 -26.84 21.01
C GLY A 59 -11.22 -26.30 21.19
N ILE A 60 -10.26 -26.99 20.56
CA ILE A 60 -8.86 -26.56 20.57
C ILE A 60 -8.68 -25.35 19.61
N SER A 61 -7.76 -24.44 19.92
CA SER A 61 -7.42 -23.31 19.05
C SER A 61 -7.09 -23.72 17.61
N ALA A 62 -7.54 -22.92 16.64
CA ALA A 62 -7.33 -23.14 15.22
C ALA A 62 -5.83 -23.29 14.85
N ARG A 63 -4.92 -22.68 15.61
CA ARG A 63 -3.47 -22.81 15.39
C ARG A 63 -2.95 -24.20 15.74
N ALA A 64 -3.52 -24.86 16.74
CA ALA A 64 -3.05 -26.17 17.18
C ALA A 64 -3.40 -27.29 16.19
N LEU A 65 -4.39 -27.06 15.31
CA LEU A 65 -4.65 -27.94 14.17
C LEU A 65 -3.47 -28.00 13.19
N TYR A 66 -2.48 -27.08 13.25
CA TYR A 66 -1.28 -27.12 12.41
C TYR A 66 -0.10 -27.90 13.04
N ASN A 67 -0.25 -28.40 14.27
CA ASN A 67 0.78 -29.18 14.96
C ASN A 67 0.73 -30.69 14.62
N ALA A 68 1.88 -31.38 14.64
CA ALA A 68 1.98 -32.83 14.42
C ALA A 68 1.00 -33.72 15.24
N PRO A 69 0.77 -33.49 16.56
CA PRO A 69 -0.16 -34.32 17.34
C PRO A 69 -1.64 -34.19 16.95
N SER A 70 -1.98 -33.28 16.04
CA SER A 70 -3.35 -33.03 15.57
C SER A 70 -3.71 -33.74 14.25
N GLU A 71 -2.86 -34.64 13.78
CA GLU A 71 -3.04 -35.37 12.52
C GLU A 71 -4.40 -36.06 12.43
N ASP A 72 -4.83 -36.74 13.49
CA ASP A 72 -6.13 -37.42 13.56
C ASP A 72 -7.33 -36.49 13.37
N TYR A 73 -7.22 -35.23 13.79
CA TYR A 73 -8.28 -34.25 13.57
C TYR A 73 -8.30 -33.82 12.10
N ARG A 74 -7.13 -33.68 11.47
CA ARG A 74 -7.04 -33.35 10.04
C ARG A 74 -7.53 -34.49 9.16
N THR A 75 -7.26 -35.75 9.51
CA THR A 75 -7.76 -36.90 8.75
C THR A 75 -9.28 -36.94 8.78
N LEU A 76 -9.90 -36.66 9.94
CA LEU A 76 -11.35 -36.53 10.05
C LEU A 76 -11.92 -35.37 9.21
N ILE A 77 -11.29 -34.19 9.24
CA ILE A 77 -11.73 -33.03 8.43
C ILE A 77 -11.62 -33.33 6.93
N LYS A 78 -10.51 -33.96 6.49
CA LYS A 78 -10.30 -34.36 5.09
C LYS A 78 -11.29 -35.43 4.62
N ALA A 79 -11.70 -36.32 5.51
CA ALA A 79 -12.76 -37.29 5.22
C ALA A 79 -14.10 -36.58 4.96
N TRP A 80 -14.45 -35.60 5.79
CA TRP A 80 -15.64 -34.77 5.58
C TRP A 80 -15.57 -33.92 4.31
N GLU A 81 -14.40 -33.38 3.97
CA GLU A 81 -14.16 -32.67 2.71
C GLU A 81 -14.36 -33.58 1.50
N SER A 82 -13.78 -34.79 1.54
CA SER A 82 -13.90 -35.79 0.47
C SER A 82 -15.33 -36.29 0.30
N PHE A 83 -16.05 -36.46 1.40
CA PHE A 83 -17.47 -36.87 1.41
C PHE A 83 -18.40 -35.78 0.88
N SER A 84 -18.13 -34.51 1.19
CA SER A 84 -18.97 -33.37 0.80
C SER A 84 -18.84 -32.99 -0.68
N GLY A 85 -17.83 -33.53 -1.36
CA GLY A 85 -17.52 -33.28 -2.76
C GLY A 85 -16.68 -32.01 -2.95
N PRO A 86 -16.21 -31.75 -4.18
CA PRO A 86 -15.40 -30.58 -4.45
C PRO A 86 -16.16 -29.31 -4.05
N LEU A 87 -15.48 -28.41 -3.33
CA LEU A 87 -15.99 -27.09 -3.03
C LEU A 87 -16.49 -26.51 -4.36
N GLN A 88 -17.76 -26.14 -4.41
CA GLN A 88 -18.24 -25.24 -5.45
C GLN A 88 -17.50 -23.93 -5.17
N LEU A 89 -16.31 -23.76 -5.74
CA LEU A 89 -15.63 -22.47 -5.74
C LEU A 89 -16.68 -21.52 -6.28
N LYS A 90 -17.24 -20.68 -5.40
CA LYS A 90 -18.03 -19.54 -5.85
C LYS A 90 -17.14 -18.89 -6.91
N PRO A 91 -17.61 -18.73 -8.17
CA PRO A 91 -16.80 -18.05 -9.16
C PRO A 91 -16.39 -16.75 -8.50
N ASN A 92 -15.07 -16.53 -8.44
CA ASN A 92 -14.47 -15.35 -7.89
C ASN A 92 -15.15 -14.17 -8.59
N ARG A 93 -16.22 -13.63 -8.00
CA ARG A 93 -16.90 -12.48 -8.56
C ARG A 93 -15.88 -11.39 -8.31
N PRO A 94 -15.21 -10.87 -9.35
CA PRO A 94 -14.15 -9.89 -9.16
C PRO A 94 -14.76 -8.80 -8.30
N SER A 95 -14.07 -8.54 -7.18
CA SER A 95 -14.39 -7.54 -6.18
C SER A 95 -15.06 -6.33 -6.81
N THR A 96 -16.31 -6.05 -6.44
CA THR A 96 -17.07 -4.85 -6.78
C THR A 96 -16.86 -4.38 -8.21
N ASN A 97 -17.76 -4.77 -9.11
CA ASN A 97 -17.82 -4.23 -10.46
C ASN A 97 -17.69 -2.70 -10.36
N LYS A 98 -16.50 -2.13 -10.68
CA LYS A 98 -16.13 -0.73 -10.41
C LYS A 98 -17.14 0.25 -11.02
N TYR A 99 -17.89 -0.25 -11.99
CA TYR A 99 -18.90 0.44 -12.76
C TYR A 99 -20.32 -0.09 -12.51
N GLN A 100 -20.62 -0.66 -11.33
CA GLN A 100 -21.96 -1.12 -10.96
C GLN A 100 -23.02 0.00 -11.06
N PHE A 101 -22.62 1.27 -10.91
CA PHE A 101 -23.52 2.40 -11.09
C PHE A 101 -24.10 2.51 -12.51
N LEU A 102 -23.48 1.87 -13.52
CA LEU A 102 -24.02 1.80 -14.87
C LEU A 102 -25.31 0.96 -14.96
N GLU A 103 -25.51 0.02 -14.03
CA GLU A 103 -26.73 -0.78 -13.94
C GLU A 103 -27.94 0.06 -13.51
N ARG A 104 -27.70 1.26 -12.93
CA ARG A 104 -28.75 2.22 -12.54
C ARG A 104 -29.24 3.09 -13.70
N ILE A 105 -28.59 3.04 -14.85
CA ILE A 105 -29.01 3.78 -16.05
C ILE A 105 -29.96 2.86 -16.82
N ASP A 106 -31.24 3.20 -16.89
CA ASP A 106 -32.27 2.35 -17.53
C ASP A 106 -32.08 2.25 -19.05
N ASP A 107 -31.75 3.37 -19.71
CA ASP A 107 -31.53 3.42 -21.15
C ASP A 107 -30.22 2.71 -21.55
N ALA A 108 -30.36 1.64 -22.34
CA ALA A 108 -29.25 0.83 -22.83
C ALA A 108 -28.29 1.62 -23.74
N ALA A 109 -28.79 2.57 -24.52
CA ALA A 109 -27.96 3.38 -25.43
C ALA A 109 -27.07 4.34 -24.63
N VAL A 110 -27.64 5.03 -23.64
CA VAL A 110 -26.89 5.92 -22.73
C VAL A 110 -25.89 5.11 -21.92
N ARG A 111 -26.27 3.93 -21.43
CA ARG A 111 -25.38 3.03 -20.70
C ARG A 111 -24.16 2.63 -21.53
N ALA A 112 -24.35 2.30 -22.81
CA ALA A 112 -23.28 1.94 -23.73
C ALA A 112 -22.33 3.12 -24.01
N LEU A 113 -22.86 4.34 -24.16
CA LEU A 113 -22.04 5.55 -24.33
C LEU A 113 -21.15 5.80 -23.11
N VAL A 114 -21.71 5.74 -21.90
CA VAL A 114 -20.95 5.94 -20.66
C VAL A 114 -19.90 4.84 -20.48
N GLN A 115 -20.21 3.59 -20.85
CA GLN A 115 -19.22 2.50 -20.89
C GLN A 115 -18.07 2.81 -21.84
N GLY A 116 -18.36 3.29 -23.05
CA GLY A 116 -17.34 3.72 -24.01
C GLY A 116 -16.41 4.79 -23.45
N ILE A 117 -16.97 5.83 -22.82
CA ILE A 117 -16.21 6.91 -22.18
C ILE A 117 -15.32 6.39 -21.05
N ILE A 118 -15.84 5.46 -20.23
CA ILE A 118 -15.07 4.84 -19.14
C ILE A 118 -13.87 4.08 -19.69
N ILE A 119 -14.07 3.27 -20.74
CA ILE A 119 -13.01 2.47 -21.37
C ILE A 119 -11.92 3.38 -21.92
N GLU A 120 -12.29 4.44 -22.65
CA GLU A 120 -11.33 5.39 -23.22
C GLU A 120 -10.52 6.12 -22.14
N ARG A 121 -11.19 6.59 -21.09
CA ARG A 121 -10.53 7.26 -19.96
C ARG A 121 -9.60 6.34 -19.19
N ASP A 122 -9.97 5.07 -19.00
CA ASP A 122 -9.09 4.09 -18.35
C ASP A 122 -7.88 3.77 -19.22
N LYS A 123 -8.05 3.66 -20.55
CA LYS A 123 -6.95 3.52 -21.50
C LYS A 123 -5.97 4.70 -21.42
N MET A 124 -6.48 5.93 -21.48
CA MET A 124 -5.66 7.14 -21.36
C MET A 124 -4.90 7.18 -20.02
N ARG A 125 -5.56 6.81 -18.92
CA ARG A 125 -4.91 6.74 -17.60
C ARG A 125 -3.83 5.67 -17.53
N ALA A 126 -4.05 4.51 -18.16
CA ALA A 126 -3.06 3.46 -18.22
C ALA A 126 -1.82 3.89 -19.01
N GLU A 127 -2.00 4.54 -20.17
CA GLU A 127 -0.92 5.10 -20.97
C GLU A 127 -0.15 6.18 -20.19
N LEU A 128 -0.85 7.10 -19.52
CA LEU A 128 -0.22 8.11 -18.66
C LEU A 128 0.56 7.49 -17.50
N ASN A 129 0.03 6.45 -16.86
CA ASN A 129 0.72 5.77 -15.78
C ASN A 129 1.96 5.02 -16.28
N LEU A 130 1.90 4.41 -17.48
CA LEU A 130 3.05 3.80 -18.13
C LEU A 130 4.13 4.84 -18.43
N LEU A 131 3.76 5.97 -19.04
CA LEU A 131 4.68 7.08 -19.31
C LEU A 131 5.30 7.64 -18.02
N LYS A 132 4.49 7.86 -16.98
CA LYS A 132 4.97 8.30 -15.66
C LYS A 132 5.91 7.29 -15.02
N SER A 133 5.65 6.00 -15.17
CA SER A 133 6.52 4.94 -14.65
C SER A 133 7.83 4.79 -15.44
N GLY A 134 7.82 5.12 -16.73
CA GLY A 134 9.01 5.14 -17.58
C GLY A 134 9.93 6.33 -17.33
N ILE A 135 9.43 7.38 -16.67
CA ILE A 135 10.26 8.46 -16.14
C ILE A 135 10.93 7.94 -14.86
N CYS A 136 11.99 7.17 -15.04
CA CYS A 136 12.89 6.80 -13.96
C CYS A 136 13.62 8.07 -13.52
N ILE A 137 13.08 8.77 -12.53
CA ILE A 137 13.81 9.85 -11.86
C ILE A 137 14.88 9.16 -11.03
N GLU A 138 16.09 9.03 -11.59
CA GLU A 138 17.28 8.62 -10.84
C GLU A 138 17.59 9.69 -9.80
N LEU A 139 16.93 9.58 -8.65
CA LEU A 139 17.28 10.34 -7.46
C LEU A 139 18.59 9.75 -6.93
N ASP A 140 19.72 10.37 -7.29
CA ASP A 140 21.01 10.11 -6.66
C ASP A 140 20.92 10.48 -5.18
N ARG A 141 20.59 9.49 -4.35
CA ARG A 141 20.38 9.60 -2.89
C ARG A 141 21.67 9.37 -2.10
N ARG A 142 22.84 9.59 -2.70
CA ARG A 142 24.08 9.55 -1.91
C ARG A 142 24.00 10.64 -0.84
N PRO A 143 24.16 10.31 0.45
CA PRO A 143 24.30 11.32 1.48
C PRO A 143 25.53 12.14 1.11
N VAL A 144 25.33 13.43 0.82
CA VAL A 144 26.43 14.37 0.62
C VAL A 144 27.13 14.47 1.96
N ASN A 145 28.16 13.66 2.16
CA ASN A 145 29.11 13.82 3.26
C ASN A 145 29.95 15.04 2.90
N PRO A 146 29.88 16.16 3.65
CA PRO A 146 30.79 17.27 3.47
C PRO A 146 32.14 16.90 4.12
N SER A 147 32.86 15.96 3.52
CA SER A 147 34.20 15.59 3.96
C SER A 147 35.09 15.32 2.76
N ARG A 148 35.69 16.42 2.30
CA ARG A 148 37.08 16.56 1.86
C ARG A 148 37.70 15.31 1.23
N SER A 149 37.81 15.30 -0.09
CA SER A 149 39.00 14.78 -0.76
C SER A 149 39.17 15.48 -2.10
N ASN A 150 40.32 16.12 -2.26
CA ASN A 150 40.85 16.64 -3.52
C ASN A 150 40.76 15.56 -4.60
N SER A 151 40.05 15.85 -5.70
CA SER A 151 40.36 15.29 -7.00
C SER A 151 39.76 16.20 -8.05
N ASP A 152 40.61 17.00 -8.67
CA ASP A 152 40.33 17.72 -9.90
C ASP A 152 39.70 16.76 -10.92
N SER A 153 38.76 17.28 -11.73
CA SER A 153 38.26 16.73 -13.01
C SER A 153 36.87 16.05 -13.14
N VAL A 154 35.92 16.20 -12.20
CA VAL A 154 34.51 15.74 -12.43
C VAL A 154 33.40 16.79 -12.16
N ASP A 155 33.71 17.97 -11.62
CA ASP A 155 32.68 18.91 -11.12
C ASP A 155 32.10 19.92 -12.13
N GLN A 156 32.52 19.92 -13.40
CA GLN A 156 32.03 20.93 -14.37
C GLN A 156 30.58 20.72 -14.83
N SER A 157 30.01 19.52 -14.72
CA SER A 157 28.63 19.25 -15.17
C SER A 157 27.56 19.52 -14.11
N ARG A 158 27.91 19.58 -12.82
CA ARG A 158 26.99 19.98 -11.73
C ARG A 158 26.95 21.50 -11.51
N ALA A 159 27.96 22.23 -12.00
CA ALA A 159 28.01 23.68 -11.89
C ALA A 159 26.93 24.38 -12.74
N SER A 160 26.51 23.77 -13.84
CA SER A 160 25.54 24.38 -14.78
C SER A 160 24.09 24.34 -14.29
N SER A 161 23.73 23.42 -13.38
CA SER A 161 22.36 23.34 -12.81
C SER A 161 22.16 24.19 -11.56
N LEU A 162 23.22 24.84 -11.05
CA LEU A 162 23.15 25.87 -10.00
C LEU A 162 23.40 27.29 -10.53
N ALA A 163 23.64 27.46 -11.83
CA ALA A 163 23.80 28.77 -12.42
C ALA A 163 22.43 29.45 -12.52
N LEU A 164 22.18 30.43 -11.65
CA LEU A 164 21.01 31.28 -11.73
C LEU A 164 20.92 31.91 -13.12
N SER A 165 19.75 31.85 -13.74
CA SER A 165 19.49 32.61 -14.96
C SER A 165 19.61 34.11 -14.69
N GLU A 166 19.83 34.90 -15.74
CA GLU A 166 19.86 36.36 -15.62
C GLU A 166 18.57 36.92 -15.01
N SER A 167 17.42 36.35 -15.40
CA SER A 167 16.11 36.73 -14.84
C SER A 167 15.94 36.35 -13.36
N GLU A 168 16.48 35.20 -12.93
CA GLU A 168 16.46 34.79 -11.52
C GLU A 168 17.35 35.68 -10.66
N ARG A 169 18.54 36.06 -11.16
CA ARG A 169 19.43 37.00 -10.49
C ARG A 169 18.78 38.37 -10.34
N GLU A 170 18.14 38.88 -11.39
CA GLU A 170 17.46 40.17 -11.38
C GLU A 170 16.27 40.17 -10.39
N ALA A 171 15.47 39.11 -10.39
CA ALA A 171 14.36 38.95 -9.46
C ALA A 171 14.82 38.92 -7.99
N LEU A 172 15.88 38.15 -7.69
CA LEU A 172 16.47 38.09 -6.35
C LEU A 172 17.06 39.44 -5.95
N GLY A 173 17.78 40.11 -6.85
CA GLY A 173 18.34 41.45 -6.62
C GLY A 173 17.26 42.50 -6.35
N ARG A 174 16.14 42.44 -7.08
CA ARG A 174 15.00 43.33 -6.86
C ARG A 174 14.35 43.10 -5.50
N SER A 175 14.26 41.84 -5.04
CA SER A 175 13.64 41.50 -3.75
C SER A 175 14.36 42.11 -2.52
N ILE A 176 15.67 42.38 -2.64
CA ILE A 176 16.49 43.01 -1.61
C ILE A 176 16.85 44.47 -1.91
N SER A 177 16.34 45.02 -3.01
CA SER A 177 16.65 46.39 -3.41
C SER A 177 16.03 47.37 -2.41
N PRO A 178 16.80 48.34 -1.89
CA PRO A 178 16.28 49.32 -0.94
C PRO A 178 15.19 50.22 -1.55
N ALA A 179 15.16 50.37 -2.88
CA ALA A 179 14.07 51.06 -3.57
C ALA A 179 12.76 50.27 -3.50
N PHE A 180 12.81 48.98 -3.86
CA PHE A 180 11.65 48.09 -3.80
C PHE A 180 11.10 47.93 -2.38
N LEU A 181 11.99 47.77 -1.39
CA LEU A 181 11.57 47.71 0.01
C LEU A 181 10.85 49.00 0.43
N ARG A 182 11.36 50.18 0.05
CA ARG A 182 10.68 51.45 0.37
C ARG A 182 9.32 51.60 -0.32
N ASP A 183 9.21 51.19 -1.58
CA ASP A 183 7.97 51.28 -2.35
C ASP A 183 6.85 50.42 -1.74
N GLU A 184 7.21 49.24 -1.20
CA GLU A 184 6.29 48.33 -0.51
C GLU A 184 6.11 48.65 1.00
N GLY A 185 6.75 49.71 1.50
CA GLY A 185 6.72 50.10 2.92
C GLY A 185 7.44 49.10 3.84
N TRP A 186 8.44 48.39 3.33
CA TRP A 186 9.26 47.44 4.08
C TRP A 186 10.59 48.06 4.50
N THR A 187 11.11 47.60 5.64
CA THR A 187 12.38 48.08 6.21
C THR A 187 13.34 46.93 6.49
N GLU A 188 14.63 47.14 6.15
CA GLU A 188 15.70 46.18 6.43
C GLU A 188 16.20 46.35 7.88
N GLY A 189 16.22 45.25 8.64
CA GLY A 189 16.78 45.17 9.98
C GLY A 189 18.29 44.89 9.98
N ARG A 190 18.93 45.09 11.14
CA ARG A 190 20.40 45.00 11.32
C ARG A 190 21.01 43.66 10.87
N ASN A 191 20.28 42.57 11.02
CA ASN A 191 20.75 41.21 10.71
C ASN A 191 20.20 40.70 9.36
N GLY A 192 19.75 41.60 8.47
CA GLY A 192 19.15 41.22 7.20
C GLY A 192 17.73 40.65 7.32
N GLU A 193 17.04 41.02 8.39
CA GLU A 193 15.60 40.81 8.57
C GLU A 193 14.83 41.82 7.72
N VAL A 194 13.58 41.51 7.35
CA VAL A 194 12.71 42.48 6.67
C VAL A 194 11.43 42.63 7.47
N TYR A 195 11.07 43.87 7.77
CA TYR A 195 9.87 44.24 8.51
C TYR A 195 8.88 44.93 7.59
N THR A 196 7.60 44.70 7.83
CA THR A 196 6.49 45.47 7.23
C THR A 196 6.34 46.82 7.91
N ASP A 197 5.62 47.75 7.28
CA ASP A 197 5.26 49.08 7.85
C ASP A 197 4.61 48.98 9.24
N LYS A 198 3.89 47.87 9.51
CA LYS A 198 3.25 47.57 10.80
C LYS A 198 4.20 47.00 11.86
N GLY A 199 5.50 46.93 11.59
CA GLY A 199 6.52 46.37 12.49
C GLY A 199 6.52 44.85 12.60
N ARG A 200 5.70 44.14 11.81
CA ARG A 200 5.72 42.66 11.76
C ARG A 200 6.89 42.21 10.90
N ARG A 201 7.70 41.28 11.42
CA ARG A 201 8.78 40.61 10.69
C ARG A 201 8.20 39.73 9.57
N LEU A 202 8.55 40.05 8.32
CA LEU A 202 8.17 39.30 7.12
C LEU A 202 9.19 38.20 6.81
N PHE A 203 10.47 38.55 6.87
CA PHE A 203 11.58 37.62 6.64
C PHE A 203 12.51 37.56 7.86
N GLU A 204 12.98 36.34 8.15
CA GLU A 204 13.85 36.07 9.30
C GLU A 204 15.27 36.63 9.13
N ALA A 205 16.04 36.58 10.22
CA ALA A 205 17.41 37.05 10.23
C ALA A 205 18.24 36.25 9.21
N GLY A 206 19.05 36.97 8.45
CA GLY A 206 19.91 36.40 7.41
C GLY A 206 19.27 36.34 6.03
N PHE A 207 18.00 36.71 5.82
CA PHE A 207 17.37 36.68 4.49
C PHE A 207 18.12 37.56 3.49
N VAL A 208 18.28 38.85 3.79
CA VAL A 208 18.96 39.79 2.88
C VAL A 208 20.43 39.41 2.71
N GLN A 209 21.08 38.92 3.77
CA GLN A 209 22.49 38.51 3.73
C GLN A 209 22.70 37.24 2.89
N ALA A 210 21.77 36.29 2.96
CA ALA A 210 21.81 35.06 2.18
C ALA A 210 21.65 35.37 0.69
N ILE A 211 20.70 36.22 0.33
CA ILE A 211 20.49 36.63 -1.07
C ILE A 211 21.71 37.41 -1.60
N LYS A 212 22.25 38.36 -0.82
CA LYS A 212 23.51 39.06 -1.18
C LYS A 212 24.64 38.08 -1.45
N LYS A 213 24.87 37.10 -0.56
CA LYS A 213 25.88 36.04 -0.74
C LYS A 213 25.65 35.19 -1.98
N ILE A 214 24.40 34.87 -2.33
CA ILE A 214 24.06 34.09 -3.51
C ILE A 214 24.36 34.89 -4.80
N LEU A 215 24.03 36.19 -4.80
CA LEU A 215 24.32 37.07 -5.93
C LEU A 215 25.83 37.31 -6.09
N ASP A 216 26.54 37.63 -5.00
CA ASP A 216 27.98 37.90 -4.97
C ASP A 216 28.83 36.63 -5.22
N GLY A 217 28.38 35.48 -4.73
CA GLY A 217 29.05 34.19 -4.96
C GLY A 217 28.96 33.70 -6.40
N SER A 218 28.11 34.31 -7.22
CA SER A 218 27.93 34.02 -8.64
C SER A 218 28.76 34.90 -9.56
N THR A 219 29.34 35.97 -9.01
CA THR A 219 30.32 36.85 -9.67
C THR A 219 31.72 36.43 -9.21
N ARG A 220 32.30 35.43 -9.88
CA ARG A 220 33.76 35.26 -9.83
C ARG A 220 34.38 36.48 -10.53
N PRO A 221 35.31 37.20 -9.90
CA PRO A 221 36.17 38.13 -10.64
C PRO A 221 37.10 37.30 -11.53
N ASP A 222 37.18 37.68 -12.80
CA ASP A 222 38.18 37.19 -13.76
C ASP A 222 39.61 37.55 -13.32
#